data_AF-A0A1Y2WWC9-F1
#
_entry.id   AF-A0A1Y2WWC9-F1
#
_cell.length_a   1.000
_cell.length_b   1.000
_cell.length_c   1.000
_cell.angle_alpha   90.00
_cell.angle_beta   90.00
_cell.angle_gamma   90.00
#
_symmetry.space_group_name_H-M   'P 1'
#
loop_
_entity.id
_entity.type
_entity.pdbx_description
1 polymer ?
#
loop_
_entity_poly.entity_id
_entity_poly.type
_entity_poly.pdbx_seq_one_letter_code
_entity_poly.pdbx_strand_id
1 'polypeptide(L)'
;MQALRTRAACAARRARPTTTPRASRSYASESHGHGHGHDHHHHHHAPEVAEGLGSAFYVFAAAVPASYVAYSISRPGPDGEESSLSRWMRSFEYFNDWELRNTLRSNMIEQAAHDKHLLLHAGSSSHVELKMPELIYAGSPWNIPAGHYPNIDHLTAHYRQQAATEEERKAKVLAAKAKAQQEQQQQQQKEQTS
;
A
#
# COMPACT_ATOMS: atom_id res chain seq x y z
N MET A 1 -3.88 -15.62 -10.29
CA MET A 1 -3.26 -14.96 -9.12
C MET A 1 -3.15 -15.92 -7.92
N GLN A 2 -2.39 -17.02 -8.02
CA GLN A 2 -2.36 -18.05 -6.96
C GLN A 2 -0.94 -18.57 -6.58
N ALA A 3 0.12 -18.07 -7.21
CA ALA A 3 1.48 -18.63 -7.04
C ALA A 3 2.33 -18.02 -5.90
N LEU A 4 1.83 -17.01 -5.18
CA LEU A 4 2.63 -16.27 -4.19
C LEU A 4 2.50 -16.78 -2.74
N ARG A 5 1.64 -17.77 -2.46
CA ARG A 5 1.31 -18.19 -1.08
C ARG A 5 2.13 -19.38 -0.53
N THR A 6 2.98 -20.02 -1.33
CA THR A 6 3.66 -21.26 -0.94
C THR A 6 5.06 -21.10 -0.33
N ARG A 7 5.63 -19.88 -0.26
CA ARG A 7 7.01 -19.69 0.21
C ARG A 7 7.18 -19.32 1.69
N ALA A 8 6.13 -18.94 2.41
CA ALA A 8 6.23 -18.55 3.82
C ALA A 8 6.36 -19.74 4.80
N ALA A 9 5.89 -20.93 4.43
CA ALA A 9 5.86 -22.11 5.32
C ALA A 9 7.23 -22.81 5.50
N CYS A 10 8.23 -22.53 4.66
CA CYS A 10 9.55 -23.19 4.73
C CYS A 10 10.56 -22.50 5.65
N ALA A 11 10.35 -21.24 6.04
CA ALA A 11 11.28 -20.52 6.91
C ALA A 11 11.15 -20.88 8.41
N ALA A 12 9.99 -21.39 8.84
CA ALA A 12 9.70 -21.64 10.25
C ALA A 12 10.32 -22.92 10.85
N ARG A 13 10.93 -23.81 10.03
CA ARG A 13 11.51 -25.08 10.54
C ARG A 13 12.98 -25.01 10.94
N ARG A 14 13.67 -23.88 10.72
CA ARG A 14 15.12 -23.75 10.99
C ARG A 14 15.48 -23.13 12.34
N ALA A 15 14.50 -22.71 13.14
CA ALA A 15 14.73 -22.01 14.40
C ALA A 15 14.50 -22.90 15.64
N ARG A 16 14.98 -24.15 15.63
CA ARG A 16 14.98 -25.00 16.83
C ARG A 16 16.40 -25.13 17.38
N PRO A 17 16.81 -24.34 18.39
CA PRO A 17 18.02 -24.64 19.14
C PRO A 17 17.74 -25.88 20.01
N THR A 18 18.27 -27.03 19.62
CA THR A 18 18.38 -28.20 20.50
C THR A 18 19.59 -27.99 21.41
N THR A 19 19.39 -27.28 22.52
CA THR A 19 20.36 -27.18 23.62
C THR A 19 19.86 -28.04 24.78
N THR A 20 20.29 -29.29 24.81
CA THR A 20 20.25 -30.12 26.04
C THR A 20 21.55 -29.91 26.80
N PRO A 21 21.55 -29.25 27.98
CA PRO A 21 22.73 -29.26 28.84
C PRO A 21 22.82 -30.62 29.55
N ARG A 22 23.80 -31.43 29.17
CA ARG A 22 24.18 -32.63 29.94
C ARG A 22 24.92 -32.16 31.19
N ALA A 23 24.22 -32.12 32.32
CA ALA A 23 24.82 -31.88 33.63
C ALA A 23 25.56 -33.14 34.09
N SER A 24 26.87 -33.22 33.82
CA SER A 24 27.76 -34.17 34.49
C SER A 24 28.14 -33.61 35.86
N ARG A 25 27.46 -34.06 36.92
CA ARG A 25 27.90 -33.86 38.31
C ARG A 25 28.94 -34.91 38.64
N SER A 26 30.22 -34.54 38.61
CA SER A 26 31.29 -35.33 39.19
C SER A 26 31.45 -34.88 40.65
N TYR A 27 31.00 -35.69 41.60
CA TYR A 27 31.39 -35.51 43.00
C TYR A 27 32.85 -35.92 43.14
N ALA A 28 33.74 -34.97 43.40
CA ALA A 28 35.06 -35.25 43.92
C ALA A 28 34.91 -35.47 45.43
N SER A 29 34.87 -36.74 45.86
CA SER A 29 35.10 -37.10 47.25
C SER A 29 36.50 -37.69 47.36
N GLU A 30 37.42 -36.81 47.76
CA GLU A 30 38.66 -37.12 48.46
C GLU A 30 38.38 -38.14 49.59
N SER A 31 39.06 -39.28 49.60
CA SER A 31 39.22 -40.08 50.82
C SER A 31 40.59 -40.75 50.83
N HIS A 32 41.40 -40.35 51.81
CA HIS A 32 42.73 -40.86 52.10
C HIS A 32 42.72 -42.32 52.55
N GLY A 33 43.68 -43.13 52.07
CA GLY A 33 43.93 -44.49 52.55
C GLY A 33 45.38 -44.92 52.28
N HIS A 34 46.17 -44.92 53.35
CA HIS A 34 47.56 -45.37 53.58
C HIS A 34 48.24 -46.33 52.57
N GLY A 35 49.47 -45.98 52.15
CA GLY A 35 50.41 -46.91 51.51
C GLY A 35 51.82 -46.30 51.38
N HIS A 36 52.78 -46.94 52.05
CA HIS A 36 54.22 -46.65 52.16
C HIS A 36 54.97 -46.14 50.91
N GLY A 37 55.92 -45.21 51.13
CA GLY A 37 57.17 -45.15 50.36
C GLY A 37 57.59 -43.77 49.82
N HIS A 38 58.74 -43.30 50.31
CA HIS A 38 59.70 -42.38 49.70
C HIS A 38 59.53 -40.84 49.85
N ASP A 39 60.59 -40.27 50.41
CA ASP A 39 60.92 -38.85 50.54
C ASP A 39 60.86 -38.09 49.22
N HIS A 40 59.88 -37.20 49.05
CA HIS A 40 59.99 -36.06 48.15
C HIS A 40 59.14 -34.88 48.67
N HIS A 41 59.81 -33.81 49.12
CA HIS A 41 59.17 -32.55 49.46
C HIS A 41 58.63 -31.86 48.19
N HIS A 42 57.34 -32.08 47.89
CA HIS A 42 56.62 -31.32 46.88
C HIS A 42 55.65 -30.34 47.57
N HIS A 43 55.97 -29.04 47.46
CA HIS A 43 55.04 -27.97 47.77
C HIS A 43 53.89 -28.00 46.75
N HIS A 44 52.80 -28.69 47.08
CA HIS A 44 51.57 -28.61 46.30
C HIS A 44 50.87 -27.29 46.62
N HIS A 45 51.12 -26.27 45.80
CA HIS A 45 50.19 -25.16 45.69
C HIS A 45 48.86 -25.72 45.16
N ALA A 46 47.80 -25.62 45.94
CA ALA A 46 46.45 -25.83 45.44
C ALA A 46 46.23 -24.88 44.26
N PRO A 47 45.73 -25.35 43.10
CA PRO A 47 45.47 -24.46 41.99
C PRO A 47 44.44 -23.44 42.46
N GLU A 48 44.79 -22.16 42.39
CA GLU A 48 43.84 -21.05 42.58
C GLU A 48 42.78 -21.18 41.49
N VAL A 49 41.68 -21.88 41.79
CA VAL A 49 40.52 -21.92 40.92
C VAL A 49 39.87 -20.56 41.06
N ALA A 50 40.20 -19.65 40.16
CA ALA A 50 39.46 -18.42 39.97
C ALA A 50 38.03 -18.79 39.56
N GLU A 51 37.12 -18.92 40.53
CA GLU A 51 35.69 -19.08 40.26
C GLU A 51 35.19 -17.77 39.64
N GLY A 52 35.24 -17.71 38.32
CA GLY A 52 34.78 -16.58 37.54
C GLY A 52 33.32 -16.29 37.86
N LEU A 53 32.99 -15.01 38.05
CA LEU A 53 31.61 -14.55 38.25
C LEU A 53 30.71 -15.20 37.18
N GLY A 54 29.72 -15.97 37.63
CA GLY A 54 28.86 -16.73 36.71
C GLY A 54 28.19 -15.84 35.67
N SER A 55 27.79 -16.42 34.53
CA SER A 55 27.15 -15.67 33.43
C SER A 55 25.97 -14.80 33.87
N ALA A 56 25.22 -15.24 34.89
CA ALA A 56 24.12 -14.49 35.48
C ALA A 56 24.55 -13.11 36.03
N PHE A 57 25.76 -12.99 36.59
CA PHE A 57 26.29 -11.72 37.10
C PHE A 57 26.43 -10.70 35.97
N TYR A 58 27.02 -11.10 34.84
CA TYR A 58 27.17 -10.21 33.68
C TYR A 58 25.84 -9.82 33.05
N VAL A 59 24.88 -10.76 33.01
CA VAL A 59 23.51 -10.47 32.53
C VAL A 59 22.86 -9.43 33.43
N PHE A 60 22.94 -9.57 34.76
CA PHE A 60 22.41 -8.58 35.69
C PHE A 60 23.14 -7.24 35.61
N ALA A 61 24.47 -7.26 35.55
CA ALA A 61 25.29 -6.07 35.41
C ALA A 61 25.00 -5.29 34.12
N ALA A 62 24.58 -5.96 33.05
CA ALA A 62 24.11 -5.32 31.83
C ALA A 62 22.63 -4.89 31.91
N ALA A 63 21.77 -5.72 32.51
CA ALA A 63 20.32 -5.48 32.58
C ALA A 63 19.97 -4.25 33.42
N VAL A 64 20.67 -4.01 34.53
CA VAL A 64 20.42 -2.87 35.42
C VAL A 64 20.62 -1.52 34.68
N PRO A 65 21.79 -1.20 34.10
CA PRO A 65 21.96 0.04 33.35
C PRO A 65 21.10 0.09 32.10
N ALA A 66 20.88 -1.03 31.41
CA ALA A 66 19.98 -1.07 30.24
C ALA A 66 18.54 -0.70 30.63
N SER A 67 18.03 -1.20 31.75
CA SER A 67 16.70 -0.87 32.26
C SER A 67 16.58 0.60 32.66
N TYR A 68 17.64 1.18 33.23
CA TYR A 68 17.68 2.60 33.57
C TYR A 68 17.65 3.50 32.32
N VAL A 69 18.41 3.15 31.29
CA VAL A 69 18.38 3.86 30.00
C VAL A 69 17.02 3.71 29.31
N ALA A 70 16.45 2.50 29.29
CA ALA A 70 15.10 2.28 28.75
C ALA A 70 14.04 3.10 29.50
N TYR A 71 14.19 3.24 30.81
CA TYR A 71 13.31 4.05 31.63
C TYR A 71 13.46 5.55 31.35
N SER A 72 14.69 6.04 31.16
CA SER A 72 14.92 7.45 30.89
C SER A 72 14.40 7.89 29.52
N ILE A 73 14.47 7.05 28.49
CA ILE A 73 13.96 7.36 27.15
C ILE A 73 12.44 7.16 27.00
N SER A 74 11.83 6.36 27.87
CA SER A 74 10.38 6.08 27.81
C SER A 74 9.53 7.09 28.59
N ARG A 75 10.13 7.82 29.53
CA ARG A 75 9.41 8.85 30.30
C ARG A 75 8.98 10.03 29.40
N PRO A 76 7.73 10.50 29.56
CA PRO A 76 7.29 11.73 28.92
C PRO A 76 8.01 12.95 29.53
N GLY A 77 8.05 14.05 28.77
CA GLY A 77 8.63 15.31 29.23
C GLY A 77 7.83 15.91 30.41
N PRO A 78 8.42 16.85 31.17
CA PRO A 78 7.75 17.50 32.31
C PRO A 78 6.44 18.20 31.93
N ASP A 79 6.31 18.62 30.66
CA ASP A 79 5.13 19.31 30.13
C ASP A 79 4.10 18.37 29.46
N GLY A 80 4.23 17.05 29.67
CA GLY A 80 3.32 16.05 29.09
C GLY A 80 3.61 15.72 27.62
N GLU A 81 4.76 16.14 27.09
CA GLU A 81 5.17 15.81 25.71
C GLU A 81 5.44 14.31 25.52
N GLU A 82 5.15 13.83 24.31
CA GLU A 82 5.45 12.45 23.88
C GLU A 82 6.94 12.13 24.11
N SER A 83 7.21 10.94 24.65
CA SER A 83 8.59 10.47 24.87
C SER A 83 9.34 10.33 23.53
N SER A 84 10.67 10.46 23.57
CA SER A 84 11.52 10.31 22.38
C SER A 84 11.34 8.95 21.72
N LEU A 85 11.11 7.90 22.52
CA LEU A 85 10.80 6.56 22.05
C LEU A 85 9.43 6.48 21.35
N SER A 86 8.39 7.15 21.88
CA SER A 86 7.09 7.26 21.21
C SER A 86 7.20 7.97 19.87
N ARG A 87 7.93 9.09 19.82
CA ARG A 87 8.17 9.86 18.59
C ARG A 87 8.93 9.04 17.55
N TRP A 88 9.91 8.24 17.98
CA TRP A 88 10.63 7.32 17.11
C TRP A 88 9.74 6.19 16.61
N MET A 89 8.92 5.56 17.46
CA MET A 89 7.96 4.52 17.03
C MET A 89 6.94 5.09 16.04
N ARG A 90 6.44 6.30 16.28
CA ARG A 90 5.53 7.01 15.38
C ARG A 90 6.12 7.26 14.00
N SER A 91 7.44 7.47 13.90
CA SER A 91 8.10 7.58 12.60
C SER A 91 7.95 6.32 11.73
N PHE A 92 7.75 5.15 12.33
CA PHE A 92 7.48 3.90 11.61
C PHE A 92 6.00 3.67 11.28
N GLU A 93 5.07 4.38 11.91
CA GLU A 93 3.64 4.28 11.57
C GLU A 93 3.37 4.68 10.11
N TYR A 94 4.19 5.56 9.54
CA TYR A 94 4.17 5.90 8.11
C TYR A 94 4.25 4.67 7.17
N PHE A 95 4.95 3.60 7.60
CA PHE A 95 5.01 2.36 6.84
C PHE A 95 3.75 1.49 7.00
N ASN A 96 2.98 1.71 8.06
CA ASN A 96 1.76 0.96 8.38
C ASN A 96 0.49 1.54 7.72
N ASP A 97 0.55 2.75 7.15
CA ASP A 97 -0.55 3.38 6.39
C ASP A 97 -0.78 2.77 4.99
N TRP A 98 -0.35 1.53 4.77
CA TRP A 98 -0.57 0.83 3.49
C TRP A 98 -2.05 0.58 3.23
N GLU A 99 -2.85 0.33 4.28
CA GLU A 99 -4.31 0.18 4.19
C GLU A 99 -4.96 1.48 3.71
N LEU A 100 -4.66 2.60 4.37
CA LEU A 100 -5.19 3.92 4.02
C LEU A 100 -4.85 4.31 2.57
N ARG A 101 -3.60 4.05 2.14
CA ARG A 101 -3.17 4.33 0.76
C ARG A 101 -3.89 3.44 -0.25
N ASN A 102 -4.11 2.18 0.08
CA ASN A 102 -4.83 1.25 -0.78
C ASN A 102 -6.32 1.63 -0.89
N THR A 103 -6.97 1.98 0.23
CA THR A 103 -8.35 2.46 0.21
C THR A 103 -8.48 3.74 -0.60
N LEU A 104 -7.57 4.70 -0.43
CA LEU A 104 -7.57 5.94 -1.21
C LEU A 104 -7.45 5.67 -2.71
N ARG A 105 -6.52 4.80 -3.12
CA ARG A 105 -6.34 4.43 -4.53
C ARG A 105 -7.58 3.76 -5.10
N SER A 106 -8.20 2.83 -4.37
CA SER A 106 -9.44 2.17 -4.81
C SER A 106 -10.58 3.17 -4.98
N ASN A 107 -10.76 4.07 -4.02
CA ASN A 107 -11.81 5.10 -4.07
C ASN A 107 -11.61 6.05 -5.26
N MET A 108 -10.36 6.47 -5.54
CA MET A 108 -10.05 7.31 -6.69
C MET A 108 -10.36 6.61 -8.02
N ILE A 109 -10.05 5.31 -8.13
CA ILE A 109 -10.35 4.52 -9.34
C ILE A 109 -11.86 4.36 -9.51
N GLU A 110 -12.59 4.11 -8.42
CA GLU A 110 -14.04 3.97 -8.45
C GLU A 110 -14.73 5.28 -8.86
N GLN A 111 -14.31 6.41 -8.29
CA GLN A 111 -14.81 7.72 -8.67
C GLN A 111 -14.50 8.04 -10.13
N ALA A 112 -13.26 7.79 -10.59
CA ALA A 112 -12.91 8.01 -11.99
C ALA A 112 -13.70 7.11 -12.95
N ALA A 113 -14.02 5.86 -12.54
CA ALA A 113 -14.86 4.97 -13.32
C ALA A 113 -16.31 5.44 -13.37
N HIS A 114 -16.85 5.93 -12.24
CA HIS A 114 -18.18 6.52 -12.15
C HIS A 114 -18.31 7.75 -13.05
N ASP A 115 -17.36 8.68 -12.97
CA ASP A 115 -17.36 9.90 -13.77
C ASP A 115 -17.20 9.58 -15.27
N LYS A 116 -16.36 8.60 -15.61
CA LYS A 116 -16.26 8.10 -16.99
C LYS A 116 -17.58 7.54 -17.47
N HIS A 117 -18.30 6.79 -16.63
CA HIS A 117 -19.61 6.25 -17.00
C HIS A 117 -20.61 7.39 -17.26
N LEU A 118 -20.67 8.39 -16.37
CA LEU A 118 -21.50 9.58 -16.58
C LEU A 118 -21.14 10.31 -17.88
N LEU A 119 -19.86 10.53 -18.17
CA LEU A 119 -19.45 11.27 -19.37
C LEU A 119 -19.67 10.50 -20.67
N LEU A 120 -19.56 9.17 -20.65
CA LEU A 120 -19.80 8.33 -21.83
C LEU A 120 -21.29 8.13 -22.12
N HIS A 121 -22.13 8.16 -21.09
CA HIS A 121 -23.57 7.93 -21.20
C HIS A 121 -24.43 9.18 -21.04
N ALA A 122 -23.84 10.33 -20.68
CA ALA A 122 -24.51 11.61 -20.79
C ALA A 122 -24.95 11.77 -22.25
N GLY A 123 -26.27 11.84 -22.46
CA GLY A 123 -26.83 12.06 -23.79
C GLY A 123 -26.24 13.32 -24.42
N SER A 124 -26.18 13.36 -25.75
CA SER A 124 -25.75 14.58 -26.45
C SER A 124 -26.62 15.75 -26.00
N SER A 125 -25.99 16.89 -25.67
CA SER A 125 -26.74 18.10 -25.35
C SER A 125 -27.64 18.49 -26.52
N SER A 126 -28.91 18.79 -26.24
CA SER A 126 -29.85 19.35 -27.22
C SER A 126 -29.51 20.79 -27.64
N HIS A 127 -28.53 21.40 -26.96
CA HIS A 127 -28.09 22.77 -27.20
C HIS A 127 -27.14 22.79 -28.39
N VAL A 128 -27.40 23.71 -29.32
CA VAL A 128 -26.51 24.02 -30.44
C VAL A 128 -25.44 24.98 -29.94
N GLU A 129 -24.16 24.65 -30.17
CA GLU A 129 -23.07 25.57 -29.88
C GLU A 129 -23.08 26.75 -30.85
N LEU A 130 -23.49 27.91 -30.34
CA LEU A 130 -23.37 29.19 -31.03
C LEU A 130 -22.19 29.95 -30.44
N LYS A 131 -21.36 30.58 -31.28
CA LYS A 131 -20.17 31.31 -30.83
C LYS A 131 -20.50 32.53 -29.96
N MET A 132 -21.66 33.14 -30.17
CA MET A 132 -22.09 34.33 -29.44
C MET A 132 -23.63 34.43 -29.38
N PRO A 133 -24.30 33.56 -28.60
CA PRO A 133 -25.77 33.50 -28.52
C PRO A 133 -26.37 34.79 -27.94
N GLU A 134 -25.63 35.45 -27.05
CA GLU A 134 -26.06 36.70 -26.40
C GLU A 134 -26.33 37.85 -27.38
N LEU A 135 -25.72 37.82 -28.57
CA LEU A 135 -25.89 38.92 -29.54
C LEU A 135 -27.20 38.86 -30.32
N ILE A 136 -27.91 37.73 -30.32
CA ILE A 136 -29.11 37.52 -31.16
C ILE A 136 -30.21 38.52 -30.80
N TYR A 137 -30.28 38.91 -29.52
CA TYR A 137 -31.22 39.91 -29.02
C TYR A 137 -30.53 41.07 -28.30
N ALA A 138 -29.21 41.22 -28.44
CA ALA A 138 -28.48 42.32 -27.81
C ALA A 138 -28.92 43.66 -28.42
N GLY A 139 -29.59 44.48 -27.61
CA GLY A 139 -30.10 45.79 -27.99
C GLY A 139 -30.72 46.52 -26.80
N SER A 140 -31.01 47.82 -26.98
CA SER A 140 -31.75 48.62 -26.00
C SER A 140 -33.20 48.13 -25.92
N PRO A 141 -33.78 47.87 -24.73
CA PRO A 141 -35.19 47.50 -24.58
C PRO A 141 -36.18 48.58 -25.05
N TRP A 142 -35.71 49.82 -25.17
CA TRP A 142 -36.54 50.99 -25.46
C TRP A 142 -36.30 51.50 -26.89
N ASN A 143 -37.40 51.93 -27.52
CA ASN A 143 -37.40 52.67 -28.79
C ASN A 143 -36.86 51.88 -30.01
N ILE A 144 -37.21 50.58 -30.10
CA ILE A 144 -36.81 49.72 -31.22
C ILE A 144 -37.84 49.83 -32.37
N PRO A 145 -37.44 50.18 -33.60
CA PRO A 145 -38.35 50.18 -34.74
C PRO A 145 -38.80 48.75 -35.07
N ALA A 146 -40.04 48.60 -35.52
CA ALA A 146 -40.57 47.30 -35.93
C ALA A 146 -39.70 46.69 -37.06
N GLY A 147 -39.34 45.42 -36.92
CA GLY A 147 -38.48 44.71 -37.87
C GLY A 147 -36.96 44.84 -37.63
N HIS A 148 -36.53 45.49 -36.55
CA HIS A 148 -35.10 45.59 -36.20
C HIS A 148 -34.44 44.22 -35.94
N TYR A 149 -35.17 43.30 -35.30
CA TYR A 149 -34.66 41.95 -35.07
C TYR A 149 -34.85 41.07 -36.32
N PRO A 150 -33.79 40.39 -36.79
CA PRO A 150 -33.91 39.49 -37.92
C PRO A 150 -34.76 38.27 -37.56
N ASN A 151 -35.48 37.73 -38.56
CA ASN A 151 -36.15 36.44 -38.37
C ASN A 151 -35.10 35.32 -38.23
N ILE A 152 -35.12 34.63 -37.09
CA ILE A 152 -34.18 33.55 -36.75
C ILE A 152 -34.53 32.19 -37.39
N ASP A 153 -35.67 32.07 -38.07
CA ASP A 153 -36.15 30.82 -38.67
C ASP A 153 -35.11 30.18 -39.62
N HIS A 154 -34.40 31.01 -40.38
CA HIS A 154 -33.36 30.53 -41.30
C HIS A 154 -32.17 29.89 -40.54
N LEU A 155 -31.77 30.47 -39.41
CA LEU A 155 -30.71 29.90 -38.57
C LEU A 155 -31.16 28.57 -37.96
N THR A 156 -32.40 28.52 -37.46
CA THR A 156 -32.97 27.29 -36.93
C THR A 156 -33.04 26.19 -38.00
N ALA A 157 -33.45 26.53 -39.22
CA ALA A 157 -33.49 25.57 -40.34
C ALA A 157 -32.08 25.06 -40.70
N HIS A 158 -31.10 25.96 -40.79
CA HIS A 158 -29.72 25.60 -41.08
C HIS A 158 -29.15 24.60 -40.06
N TYR A 159 -29.29 24.89 -38.76
CA TYR A 159 -28.78 23.98 -37.73
C TYR A 159 -29.54 22.66 -37.62
N ARG A 160 -30.85 22.65 -37.91
CA ARG A 160 -31.62 21.39 -38.04
C ARG A 160 -31.11 20.53 -39.19
N GLN A 161 -30.81 21.13 -40.34
CA GLN A 161 -30.23 20.40 -41.47
C GLN A 161 -28.83 19.87 -41.14
N GLN A 162 -27.98 20.67 -40.48
CA GLN A 162 -26.68 20.22 -40.01
C GLN A 162 -26.79 19.04 -39.05
N ALA A 163 -27.69 19.12 -38.06
CA ALA A 163 -27.93 18.01 -37.13
C ALA A 163 -28.35 16.72 -37.84
N ALA A 164 -29.31 16.80 -38.77
CA ALA A 164 -29.77 15.65 -39.56
C ALA A 164 -28.63 15.01 -40.37
N THR A 165 -27.82 15.82 -41.06
CA THR A 165 -26.67 15.31 -41.83
C THR A 165 -25.60 14.66 -40.95
N GLU A 166 -25.35 15.19 -39.75
CA GLU A 166 -24.46 14.57 -38.78
C GLU A 166 -25.00 13.25 -38.22
N GLU A 167 -26.30 13.17 -37.93
CA GLU A 167 -26.96 11.95 -37.48
C GLU A 167 -26.87 10.86 -38.54
N GLU A 168 -27.13 11.18 -39.80
CA GLU A 168 -26.94 10.25 -40.91
C GLU A 168 -25.47 9.78 -41.02
N ARG A 169 -24.50 10.69 -40.86
CA ARG A 169 -23.08 10.34 -40.87
C ARG A 169 -22.73 9.41 -39.72
N LYS A 170 -23.22 9.69 -38.50
CA LYS A 170 -23.03 8.85 -37.31
C LYS A 170 -23.67 7.47 -37.50
N ALA A 171 -24.88 7.40 -38.05
CA ALA A 171 -25.58 6.15 -38.36
C ALA A 171 -24.81 5.30 -39.39
N LYS A 172 -24.28 5.92 -40.45
CA LYS A 172 -23.44 5.23 -41.46
C LYS A 172 -22.16 4.66 -40.83
N VAL A 173 -21.48 5.44 -39.99
CA VAL A 173 -20.27 4.98 -39.28
C VAL A 173 -20.60 3.83 -38.31
N LEU A 174 -21.72 3.92 -37.58
CA LEU A 174 -22.16 2.87 -36.67
C LEU A 174 -22.50 1.58 -37.43
N ALA A 175 -23.22 1.67 -38.54
CA ALA A 175 -23.54 0.54 -39.39
C ALA A 175 -22.28 -0.11 -39.98
N ALA A 176 -21.30 0.67 -40.42
CA ALA A 176 -20.01 0.17 -40.92
C ALA A 176 -19.23 -0.55 -39.81
N LYS A 177 -19.18 0.01 -38.60
CA LYS A 177 -18.54 -0.63 -37.44
C LYS A 177 -19.21 -1.95 -37.07
N ALA A 178 -20.55 -1.99 -37.04
CA ALA A 178 -21.31 -3.20 -36.74
C ALA A 178 -21.01 -4.32 -37.77
N LYS A 179 -20.95 -3.99 -39.06
CA LYS A 179 -20.56 -4.94 -40.12
C LYS A 179 -19.13 -5.47 -39.91
N ALA A 180 -18.16 -4.58 -39.67
CA ALA A 180 -16.78 -4.99 -39.42
C ALA A 180 -16.65 -5.90 -38.18
N GLN A 181 -17.41 -5.65 -37.12
CA GLN A 181 -17.44 -6.51 -35.93
C GLN A 181 -18.03 -7.89 -36.23
N GLN A 182 -19.09 -7.96 -37.03
CA GLN A 182 -19.68 -9.22 -37.47
C GLN A 182 -18.70 -10.05 -38.31
N GLU A 183 -17.95 -9.41 -39.21
CA GLU A 183 -16.92 -10.08 -40.02
C GLU A 183 -15.78 -10.62 -39.15
N GLN A 184 -15.32 -9.85 -38.16
CA GLN A 184 -14.30 -10.29 -37.19
C GLN A 184 -14.78 -11.48 -36.36
N GLN A 185 -16.04 -11.46 -35.91
CA GLN A 185 -16.62 -12.58 -35.17
C GLN A 185 -16.73 -13.85 -36.04
N GLN A 186 -17.10 -13.70 -37.31
CA GLN A 186 -17.14 -14.83 -38.25
C GLN A 186 -15.75 -15.41 -38.52
N GLN A 187 -14.71 -14.57 -38.60
CA GLN A 187 -13.33 -15.04 -38.75
C GLN A 187 -12.85 -15.80 -37.51
N GLN A 188 -13.10 -15.27 -36.31
CA GLN A 188 -12.75 -15.95 -35.06
C GLN A 188 -13.49 -17.28 -34.88
N GLN A 189 -14.76 -17.37 -35.29
CA GLN A 189 -15.50 -18.63 -35.26
C GLN A 189 -14.92 -19.66 -36.23
N LYS A 190 -14.51 -19.24 -37.44
CA LYS A 190 -13.86 -20.14 -38.40
C LYS A 190 -12.52 -20.66 -37.87
N GLU A 191 -11.72 -19.81 -37.25
CA GLU A 191 -10.43 -20.19 -36.61
C GLU A 191 -10.60 -21.13 -35.42
N GLN A 192 -11.68 -21.01 -34.64
CA GLN A 192 -11.97 -21.93 -33.53
C GLN A 192 -12.51 -23.29 -33.97
N THR A 193 -13.07 -23.38 -35.17
CA THR A 193 -13.63 -24.63 -35.74
C THR A 193 -12.68 -25.40 -36.65
N SER A 194 -11.50 -24.84 -36.96
CA SER A 194 -10.44 -25.49 -37.75
C SER A 194 -9.32 -26.01 -36.87
#